data_AF-A0A7M2H1J6-F1
#
_entry.id   AF-A0A7M2H1J6-F1
#
_cell.length_a   1.000
_cell.length_b   1.000
_cell.length_c   1.000
_cell.angle_alpha   90.00
_cell.angle_beta   90.00
_cell.angle_gamma   90.00
#
_symmetry.space_group_name_H-M   'P 1'
#
loop_
_entity.id
_entity.type
_entity.pdbx_description
1 polymer ?
#
loop_
_entity_poly.entity_id
_entity_poly.type
_entity_poly.pdbx_seq_one_letter_code
_entity_poly.pdbx_strand_id
1 'polypeptide(L)'
;MTTTRKPGEMLATAAEIREVIGPFDQEVIVRILDVGPTLDDVRTAYAWLRSDEHLMRNLAHNLGGKAAAVFDILDDEFPDFDSGGISR
;
A
#
# COMPACT_ATOMS: atom_id res chain seq x y z
N MET A 1 -33.17 -5.15 8.82
CA MET A 1 -32.55 -4.73 7.55
C MET A 1 -31.09 -4.40 7.84
N THR A 2 -30.18 -5.36 7.70
CA THR A 2 -28.74 -5.10 7.83
C THR A 2 -28.14 -5.41 6.48
N THR A 3 -28.00 -4.38 5.65
CA THR A 3 -27.35 -4.54 4.35
C THR A 3 -25.85 -4.70 4.65
N THR A 4 -25.35 -5.92 4.52
CA THR A 4 -23.91 -6.19 4.47
C THR A 4 -23.41 -5.58 3.18
N ARG A 5 -23.00 -4.30 3.22
CA ARG A 5 -22.25 -3.70 2.10
C ARG A 5 -20.92 -4.43 2.03
N LYS A 6 -20.55 -4.89 0.84
CA LYS A 6 -19.29 -5.61 0.63
C LYS A 6 -18.13 -4.66 1.00
N PRO A 7 -17.19 -5.07 1.85
CA PRO A 7 -16.06 -4.22 2.26
C PRO A 7 -15.09 -3.87 1.11
N GLY A 8 -15.31 -4.36 -0.12
CA GLY A 8 -14.55 -4.00 -1.31
C GLY A 8 -14.99 -2.68 -2.00
N GLU A 9 -16.09 -2.06 -1.56
CA GLU A 9 -16.59 -0.80 -2.15
C GLU A 9 -16.39 0.43 -1.24
N MET A 10 -15.89 0.25 -0.01
CA MET A 10 -15.59 1.35 0.91
C MET A 10 -14.11 1.67 0.91
N LEU A 11 -13.83 2.97 0.99
CA LEU A 11 -12.47 3.48 1.16
C LEU A 11 -11.82 2.82 2.37
N ALA A 12 -10.55 2.44 2.23
CA ALA A 12 -9.79 1.87 3.32
C ALA A 12 -9.71 2.87 4.47
N THR A 13 -10.00 2.41 5.68
CA THR A 13 -9.83 3.24 6.87
C THR A 13 -8.38 3.23 7.35
N ALA A 14 -7.98 4.23 8.13
CA ALA A 14 -6.64 4.31 8.72
C ALA A 14 -6.25 3.01 9.47
N ALA A 15 -7.23 2.41 10.16
CA ALA A 15 -7.05 1.18 10.93
C ALA A 15 -6.80 -0.03 10.02
N GLU A 16 -7.50 -0.13 8.89
CA GLU A 16 -7.30 -1.23 7.95
C GLU A 16 -5.98 -1.05 7.17
N ILE A 17 -5.65 0.19 6.78
CA ILE A 17 -4.39 0.51 6.10
C ILE A 17 -3.21 0.06 6.98
N ARG A 18 -3.15 0.47 8.26
CA ARG A 18 -2.08 0.04 9.18
C ARG A 18 -2.03 -1.47 9.39
N GLU A 19 -3.16 -2.17 9.30
CA GLU A 19 -3.18 -3.63 9.43
C GLU A 19 -2.57 -4.31 8.20
N VAL A 20 -2.69 -3.70 7.02
CA VAL A 20 -2.15 -4.22 5.76
C VAL A 20 -0.67 -3.88 5.60
N ILE A 21 -0.31 -2.60 5.72
CA ILE A 21 1.06 -2.14 5.47
C ILE A 21 1.96 -2.36 6.70
N GLY A 22 1.37 -2.41 7.90
CA GLY A 22 2.10 -2.61 9.16
C GLY A 22 2.32 -1.29 9.91
N PRO A 23 3.37 -1.20 10.76
CA PRO A 23 3.62 -0.06 11.64
C PRO A 23 4.24 1.12 10.87
N PHE A 24 3.64 1.51 9.76
CA PHE A 24 4.00 2.71 9.01
C PHE A 24 3.65 3.97 9.80
N ASP A 25 4.38 5.06 9.50
CA ASP A 25 4.11 6.35 10.08
C ASP A 25 2.71 6.87 9.74
N GLN A 26 2.16 7.64 10.67
CA GLN A 26 0.84 8.26 10.53
C GLN A 26 0.79 9.18 9.30
N GLU A 27 1.92 9.79 8.92
CA GLU A 27 2.03 10.63 7.72
C GLU A 27 1.77 9.84 6.44
N VAL A 28 2.37 8.64 6.32
CA VAL A 28 2.12 7.73 5.19
C VAL A 28 0.65 7.33 5.14
N ILE A 29 0.06 6.99 6.28
CA ILE A 29 -1.36 6.63 6.37
C ILE A 29 -2.25 7.80 5.93
N VAL A 30 -1.92 9.05 6.29
CA VAL A 30 -2.66 10.24 5.85
C VAL A 30 -2.54 10.45 4.34
N ARG A 31 -1.34 10.30 3.76
CA ARG A 31 -1.12 10.38 2.30
C ARG A 31 -1.94 9.31 1.56
N ILE A 32 -1.96 8.08 2.07
CA ILE A 32 -2.74 6.98 1.51
C ILE A 32 -4.24 7.28 1.63
N LEU A 33 -4.71 7.82 2.76
CA LEU A 33 -6.12 8.20 2.94
C LEU A 33 -6.56 9.31 1.98
N ASP A 34 -5.69 10.26 1.65
CA ASP A 34 -5.97 11.36 0.72
C ASP A 34 -6.26 10.84 -0.71
N VAL A 35 -5.55 9.80 -1.13
CA VAL A 35 -5.82 9.09 -2.40
C VAL A 35 -7.21 8.43 -2.41
N GLY A 36 -7.76 8.14 -1.23
CA GLY A 36 -9.00 7.39 -1.06
C GLY A 36 -8.98 6.03 -1.77
N PRO A 37 -7.98 5.15 -1.52
CA PRO A 37 -7.93 3.80 -2.05
C PRO A 37 -8.96 2.91 -1.36
N THR A 38 -9.33 1.81 -2.00
CA THR A 38 -10.02 0.71 -1.32
C THR A 38 -9.02 -0.15 -0.56
N LEU A 39 -9.51 -1.00 0.36
CA LEU A 39 -8.64 -1.94 1.05
C LEU A 39 -7.92 -2.89 0.07
N ASP A 40 -8.58 -3.23 -1.04
CA ASP A 40 -8.02 -4.09 -2.09
C ASP A 40 -6.87 -3.39 -2.84
N ASP A 41 -7.02 -2.10 -3.14
CA ASP A 41 -5.94 -1.28 -3.73
C ASP A 41 -4.70 -1.26 -2.82
N VAL A 42 -4.89 -1.04 -1.51
CA VAL A 42 -3.78 -0.98 -0.52
C VAL A 42 -3.09 -2.34 -0.40
N ARG A 43 -3.86 -3.43 -0.33
CA ARG A 43 -3.32 -4.79 -0.28
C ARG A 43 -2.57 -5.14 -1.55
N THR A 44 -3.08 -4.73 -2.71
CA THR A 44 -2.45 -4.95 -4.00
C THR A 44 -1.14 -4.17 -4.07
N ALA A 45 -1.14 -2.87 -3.75
CA ALA A 45 0.06 -2.04 -3.70
C ALA A 45 1.13 -2.64 -2.77
N TYR A 46 0.75 -3.03 -1.55
CA TYR A 46 1.69 -3.62 -0.59
C TYR A 46 2.20 -5.00 -1.00
N ALA A 47 1.34 -5.84 -1.60
CA ALA A 47 1.74 -7.13 -2.14
C ALA A 47 2.75 -6.96 -3.29
N TRP A 48 2.53 -5.95 -4.15
CA TRP A 48 3.46 -5.60 -5.22
C TRP A 48 4.79 -5.08 -4.70
N LEU A 49 4.80 -4.23 -3.66
CA LEU A 49 6.03 -3.72 -3.02
C LEU A 49 6.92 -4.86 -2.51
N ARG A 50 6.30 -5.92 -1.97
CA ARG A 50 7.03 -7.11 -1.48
C ARG A 50 7.27 -8.19 -2.53
N SER A 51 6.72 -8.06 -3.73
CA SER A 51 6.93 -9.04 -4.80
C SER A 51 8.34 -8.90 -5.37
N ASP A 52 9.05 -10.02 -5.50
CA ASP A 52 10.34 -10.13 -6.21
C ASP A 52 10.30 -9.53 -7.63
N GLU A 53 9.12 -9.50 -8.27
CA GLU A 53 8.93 -8.86 -9.59
C GLU A 53 9.17 -7.34 -9.57
N HIS A 54 8.90 -6.66 -8.46
CA HIS A 54 9.24 -5.25 -8.31
C HIS A 54 10.77 -5.08 -8.29
N LEU A 55 11.45 -5.87 -7.44
CA LEU A 55 12.91 -5.87 -7.29
C LEU A 55 13.65 -6.21 -8.58
N MET A 56 13.12 -7.13 -9.39
CA MET A 56 13.79 -7.57 -10.62
C MET A 56 13.46 -6.74 -11.86
N ARG A 57 12.32 -6.05 -11.90
CA ARG A 57 11.76 -5.53 -13.16
C ARG A 57 11.29 -4.08 -13.12
N ASN A 58 11.35 -3.41 -11.97
CA ASN A 58 10.91 -2.01 -11.80
C ASN A 58 9.54 -1.76 -12.45
N LEU A 59 8.64 -2.75 -12.36
CA LEU A 59 7.41 -2.83 -13.14
C LEU A 59 6.25 -2.11 -12.45
N ALA A 60 6.49 -0.91 -11.94
CA ALA A 60 5.46 -0.06 -11.31
C ALA A 60 4.27 0.23 -12.25
N HIS A 61 4.40 -0.04 -13.55
CA HIS A 61 3.43 0.29 -14.58
C HIS A 61 2.21 -0.64 -14.70
N ASN A 62 2.12 -1.76 -13.95
CA ASN A 62 0.92 -2.63 -14.03
C ASN A 62 -0.13 -2.33 -12.95
N LEU A 63 0.22 -1.55 -11.93
CA LEU A 63 -0.75 -1.01 -10.99
C LEU A 63 -1.49 0.14 -11.69
N GLY A 64 -2.82 0.04 -11.77
CA GLY A 64 -3.67 1.07 -12.37
C GLY A 64 -4.40 1.90 -11.31
N GLY A 65 -4.50 3.21 -11.52
CA GLY A 65 -5.37 4.08 -10.73
C GLY A 65 -4.88 4.30 -9.29
N LYS A 66 -5.72 3.97 -8.30
CA LYS A 66 -5.47 4.30 -6.89
C LYS A 66 -4.39 3.41 -6.27
N ALA A 67 -4.36 2.13 -6.61
CA ALA A 67 -3.31 1.22 -6.16
C ALA A 67 -1.91 1.69 -6.57
N ALA A 68 -1.76 2.30 -7.75
CA ALA A 68 -0.49 2.87 -8.20
C ALA A 68 -0.05 4.08 -7.35
N ALA A 69 -0.98 4.97 -7.01
CA ALA A 69 -0.68 6.11 -6.16
C ALA A 69 -0.33 5.69 -4.72
N VAL A 70 -1.01 4.67 -4.18
CA VAL A 70 -0.66 4.10 -2.87
C VAL A 70 0.74 3.48 -2.92
N PHE A 71 1.05 2.76 -4.00
CA PHE A 71 2.36 2.15 -4.19
C PHE A 71 3.48 3.19 -4.20
N ASP A 72 3.31 4.28 -4.96
CA ASP A 72 4.28 5.37 -5.06
C ASP A 72 4.56 6.00 -3.68
N ILE A 73 3.52 6.21 -2.87
CA ILE A 73 3.65 6.70 -1.50
C ILE A 73 4.43 5.72 -0.62
N LEU A 74 4.15 4.41 -0.75
CA LEU A 74 4.84 3.39 0.04
C LEU A 74 6.31 3.23 -0.38
N ASP A 75 6.61 3.29 -1.68
CA ASP A 75 7.95 3.20 -2.25
C ASP A 75 8.83 4.40 -1.85
N ASP A 76 8.28 5.62 -1.91
CA ASP A 76 8.91 6.88 -1.46
C ASP A 76 9.31 6.84 0.03
N GLU A 77 8.50 6.17 0.86
CA GLU A 77 8.73 6.04 2.31
C GLU A 77 9.54 4.79 2.68
N PHE A 78 9.66 3.81 1.77
CA PHE A 78 10.47 2.59 1.93
C PHE A 78 11.69 2.54 0.99
N PRO A 79 12.52 3.61 0.84
CA PRO A 79 13.73 3.54 0.01
C PRO A 79 14.79 2.59 0.61
N ASP A 80 14.65 2.24 1.89
CA ASP A 80 15.62 1.42 2.64
C ASP A 80 15.25 -0.08 2.72
N PHE A 81 14.10 -0.51 2.18
CA PHE A 81 13.73 -1.94 2.23
C PHE A 81 14.69 -2.83 1.43
N ASP A 82 15.36 -2.25 0.42
CA ASP A 82 16.42 -2.91 -0.35
C ASP A 82 17.83 -2.73 0.27
N SER A 83 17.98 -1.90 1.31
CA SER A 83 19.27 -1.64 2.02
C SER A 83 19.25 -2.03 3.50
N GLY A 84 18.57 -3.11 3.84
CA GLY A 84 18.51 -3.63 5.23
C GLY A 84 19.37 -4.85 5.53
N GLY A 85 20.18 -5.32 4.58
CA GLY A 85 21.24 -6.28 4.86
C GLY A 85 22.43 -5.57 5.51
N ILE A 86 22.68 -5.88 6.78
CA ILE A 86 23.92 -5.65 7.54
C ILE A 86 23.95 -4.32 8.32
N SER A 87 23.62 -4.40 9.61
CA SER A 87 24.32 -3.61 10.63
C SER A 87 24.82 -4.53 11.74
N ARG A 88 26.14 -4.75 11.64
CA ARG A 88 27.16 -5.30 12.53
C ARG A 88 26.82 -5.61 13.99
#